data_AF-A0A1V2P4C9-F1
#
_entry.id   AF-A0A1V2P4C9-F1
#
_cell.length_a   1.000
_cell.length_b   1.000
_cell.length_c   1.000
_cell.angle_alpha   90.00
_cell.angle_beta   90.00
_cell.angle_gamma   90.00
#
_symmetry.space_group_name_H-M   'P 1'
#
loop_
_entity.id
_entity.type
_entity.pdbx_description
1 polymer ?
#
loop_
_entity_poly.entity_id
_entity_poly.type
_entity_poly.pdbx_seq_one_letter_code
_entity_poly.pdbx_strand_id
1 'polypeptide(L)'
;MTEGNGGDNGVLWPLVRALMRVGCLNDLSGRNLVIRIVSDELDHPLAVDEYPQTTTHLFSLVNACRQRPDGLSTLLVVLERLEPGSTAMADVRRVITEMIVYDTISPEDRRQLFTLLSGVVIPDIGDLYRFVAGEAALDLPEQTTYQEMFRALETLNAAVSGIPKPIVFVEHLANRVRLDLAVELRRWVSGQAGKLGLDAELGQLREQVVPTMIHKPPQRADGYVVFQIERAGPSGDAYRIATWKQLDITEGWHPERGPDIHATSVSEMQFRVAEVIESVESEWAQFEPTIRLEFLLSTELLNLDVDQWQWETESRFPEPMGCRFLVSVRSLERMKARKWHRSWYIRWNELKAQVSQHKSVTRGGGYQNRSNAHQALRELVSYFERTPTVVSLILSAPPTGATYTDEISIALRAGIPMIIWHRWDCDAEEFGAAVDHILYESNAQHLLDRVRVVRANAYADGLELRHVGNQLTILWDDPERMVIPEGVPAA
;
A
#
# COMPACT_ATOMS: atom_id res chain seq x y z
N MET A 1 -3.06 4.51 -52.94
CA MET A 1 -2.32 3.58 -52.05
C MET A 1 -2.73 3.93 -50.64
N THR A 2 -3.81 3.31 -50.18
CA THR A 2 -4.33 3.42 -48.82
C THR A 2 -3.76 2.23 -48.06
N GLU A 3 -2.87 2.51 -47.11
CA GLU A 3 -2.27 1.49 -46.26
C GLU A 3 -3.35 0.84 -45.40
N GLY A 4 -3.44 -0.48 -45.54
CA GLY A 4 -4.46 -1.31 -44.91
C GLY A 4 -4.24 -1.43 -43.40
N ASN A 5 -5.34 -1.30 -42.68
CA ASN A 5 -5.49 -1.57 -41.25
C ASN A 5 -5.31 -3.08 -40.96
N GLY A 6 -4.06 -3.57 -41.04
CA GLY A 6 -3.71 -4.99 -41.03
C GLY A 6 -3.71 -5.71 -39.68
N GLY A 7 -4.20 -5.08 -38.61
CA GLY A 7 -4.14 -5.66 -37.25
C GLY A 7 -5.35 -6.49 -36.81
N ASP A 8 -6.53 -6.27 -37.40
CA ASP A 8 -7.81 -6.67 -36.78
C ASP A 8 -8.55 -7.82 -37.51
N ASN A 9 -8.12 -8.13 -38.74
CA ASN A 9 -8.77 -9.17 -39.56
C ASN A 9 -8.63 -10.59 -38.98
N GLY A 10 -7.67 -10.84 -38.09
CA GLY A 10 -7.46 -12.15 -37.46
C GLY A 10 -8.54 -12.54 -36.44
N VAL A 11 -9.20 -11.55 -35.82
CA VAL A 11 -10.11 -11.73 -34.68
C VAL A 11 -11.52 -12.19 -35.09
N LEU A 12 -11.95 -11.87 -36.32
CA LEU A 12 -13.29 -12.22 -36.80
C LEU A 12 -13.40 -13.66 -37.35
N TRP A 13 -12.28 -14.24 -37.80
CA TRP A 13 -12.25 -15.57 -38.42
C TRP A 13 -12.72 -16.74 -37.55
N PRO A 14 -12.46 -16.78 -36.23
CA PRO A 14 -13.07 -17.76 -35.34
C PRO A 14 -14.60 -17.76 -35.43
N LEU A 15 -15.23 -16.58 -35.44
CA LEU A 15 -16.68 -16.47 -35.52
C LEU A 15 -17.21 -16.83 -36.90
N VAL A 16 -16.57 -16.36 -37.97
CA VAL A 16 -16.95 -16.73 -39.35
C VAL A 16 -16.89 -18.26 -39.54
N ARG A 17 -15.86 -18.92 -39.00
CA ARG A 17 -15.73 -20.40 -39.05
C ARG A 17 -16.84 -21.11 -38.26
N ALA A 18 -17.25 -20.56 -37.11
CA ALA A 18 -18.35 -21.11 -36.33
C ALA A 18 -19.69 -20.94 -37.07
N LEU A 19 -19.96 -19.76 -37.63
CA LEU A 19 -21.17 -19.45 -38.39
C LEU A 19 -21.31 -20.30 -39.66
N MET A 20 -20.20 -20.68 -40.31
CA MET A 20 -20.22 -21.60 -41.45
C MET A 20 -20.79 -22.99 -41.11
N ARG A 21 -20.90 -23.35 -39.84
CA ARG A 21 -21.45 -24.64 -39.38
C ARG A 21 -22.93 -24.55 -39.02
N VAL A 22 -23.51 -23.34 -39.04
CA VAL A 22 -24.93 -23.10 -38.71
C VAL A 22 -25.79 -23.33 -39.95
N GLY A 23 -26.79 -24.19 -39.83
CA GLY A 23 -27.62 -24.65 -40.94
C GLY A 23 -28.36 -23.52 -41.65
N CYS A 24 -28.97 -22.60 -40.89
CA CYS A 24 -29.76 -21.49 -41.41
C CYS A 24 -28.95 -20.40 -42.16
N LEU A 25 -27.61 -20.47 -42.12
CA LEU A 25 -26.72 -19.50 -42.78
C LEU A 25 -26.08 -20.02 -44.08
N ASN A 26 -26.41 -21.26 -44.48
CA ASN A 26 -25.79 -21.91 -45.64
C ASN A 26 -26.23 -21.30 -46.98
N ASP A 27 -27.49 -20.88 -47.10
CA ASP A 27 -28.00 -20.25 -48.32
C ASP A 27 -28.10 -18.72 -48.19
N LEU A 28 -28.22 -18.05 -49.34
CA LEU A 28 -28.29 -16.59 -49.38
C LEU A 28 -29.57 -16.06 -48.74
N SER A 29 -30.69 -16.76 -48.92
CA SER A 29 -31.99 -16.37 -48.39
C SER A 29 -32.02 -16.38 -46.85
N GLY A 30 -31.41 -17.38 -46.22
CA GLY A 30 -31.28 -17.50 -44.77
C GLY A 30 -30.36 -16.42 -44.18
N ARG A 31 -29.22 -16.15 -44.82
CA ARG A 31 -28.35 -15.02 -44.42
C ARG A 31 -29.07 -13.67 -44.49
N ASN A 32 -29.81 -13.42 -45.58
CA ASN A 32 -30.57 -12.18 -45.74
C ASN A 32 -31.73 -12.07 -44.75
N LEU A 33 -32.36 -13.19 -44.37
CA LEU A 33 -33.37 -13.23 -43.31
C LEU A 33 -32.77 -12.86 -41.95
N VAL A 34 -31.60 -13.42 -41.60
CA VAL A 34 -30.89 -13.09 -40.35
C VAL A 34 -30.50 -11.62 -40.31
N ILE A 35 -29.92 -11.08 -41.40
CA ILE A 35 -29.56 -9.65 -41.51
C ILE A 35 -30.78 -8.76 -41.25
N ARG A 36 -31.93 -9.12 -41.82
CA ARG A 36 -33.18 -8.37 -41.64
C ARG A 36 -33.65 -8.41 -40.20
N ILE A 37 -33.74 -9.59 -39.58
CA ILE A 37 -34.22 -9.72 -38.20
C ILE A 37 -33.28 -8.99 -37.23
N VAL A 38 -31.97 -9.10 -37.41
CA VAL A 38 -31.00 -8.38 -36.57
C VAL A 38 -31.12 -6.87 -36.77
N SER A 39 -31.34 -6.40 -38.00
CA SER A 39 -31.56 -4.97 -38.27
C SER A 39 -32.84 -4.45 -37.60
N ASP A 40 -33.91 -5.25 -37.62
CA ASP A 40 -35.19 -4.91 -37.00
C ASP A 40 -35.04 -4.87 -35.46
N GLU A 41 -34.33 -5.82 -34.85
CA GLU A 41 -34.08 -5.86 -33.39
C GLU A 41 -33.10 -4.78 -32.90
N LEU A 42 -32.26 -4.23 -33.79
CA LEU A 42 -31.35 -3.11 -33.49
C LEU A 42 -31.98 -1.72 -33.75
N ASP A 43 -33.25 -1.65 -34.17
CA ASP A 43 -33.95 -0.43 -34.59
C ASP A 43 -33.19 0.40 -35.67
N HIS A 44 -32.25 -0.22 -36.40
CA HIS A 44 -31.45 0.46 -37.42
C HIS A 44 -30.92 -0.55 -38.47
N PRO A 45 -30.93 -0.20 -39.78
CA PRO A 45 -30.36 -1.07 -40.82
C PRO A 45 -28.87 -1.34 -40.61
N LEU A 46 -28.49 -2.62 -40.66
CA LEU A 46 -27.10 -3.07 -40.79
C LEU A 46 -26.61 -2.90 -42.23
N ALA A 47 -25.49 -2.22 -42.42
CA ALA A 47 -24.84 -2.09 -43.72
C ALA A 47 -23.97 -3.33 -43.96
N VAL A 48 -24.55 -4.36 -44.58
CA VAL A 48 -23.86 -5.60 -44.96
C VAL A 48 -23.74 -5.66 -46.47
N ASP A 49 -22.51 -5.66 -46.97
CA ASP A 49 -22.25 -5.89 -48.40
C ASP A 49 -22.57 -7.34 -48.76
N GLU A 50 -23.42 -7.54 -49.77
CA GLU A 50 -23.81 -8.87 -50.26
C GLU A 50 -22.71 -9.45 -51.16
N TYR A 51 -22.25 -10.65 -50.83
CA TYR A 51 -21.25 -11.38 -51.62
C TYR A 51 -21.78 -12.77 -52.04
N PRO A 52 -21.44 -13.24 -53.27
CA PRO A 52 -21.82 -14.58 -53.73
C PRO A 52 -21.23 -15.71 -52.88
N GLN A 53 -20.00 -15.52 -52.39
CA GLN A 53 -19.30 -16.48 -51.55
C GLN A 53 -19.81 -16.39 -50.10
N THR A 54 -20.25 -17.54 -49.57
CA THR A 54 -20.82 -17.63 -48.20
C THR A 54 -19.86 -17.11 -47.14
N THR A 55 -18.58 -17.50 -47.20
CA THR A 55 -17.56 -17.06 -46.23
C THR A 55 -17.37 -15.54 -46.24
N THR A 56 -17.31 -14.91 -47.41
CA THR A 56 -17.14 -13.46 -47.54
C THR A 56 -18.37 -12.70 -47.06
N HIS A 57 -19.57 -13.22 -47.34
CA HIS A 57 -20.82 -12.62 -46.86
C HIS A 57 -20.95 -12.73 -45.33
N LEU A 58 -20.57 -13.88 -44.75
CA LEU A 58 -20.56 -14.03 -43.29
C LEU A 58 -19.51 -13.13 -42.62
N PHE A 59 -18.36 -12.91 -43.26
CA PHE A 59 -17.37 -11.93 -42.78
C PHE A 59 -17.95 -10.50 -42.78
N SER A 60 -18.61 -10.10 -43.87
CA SER A 60 -19.29 -8.81 -43.99
C SER A 60 -20.33 -8.60 -42.89
N LEU A 61 -21.17 -9.62 -42.64
CA LEU A 61 -22.16 -9.64 -41.56
C LEU A 61 -21.53 -9.48 -40.18
N VAL A 62 -20.53 -10.31 -39.85
CA VAL A 62 -19.85 -10.27 -38.54
C VAL A 62 -19.19 -8.91 -38.30
N ASN A 63 -18.54 -8.35 -39.33
CA ASN A 63 -17.91 -7.04 -39.23
C ASN A 63 -18.95 -5.93 -39.01
N ALA A 64 -20.08 -5.96 -39.73
CA ALA A 64 -21.16 -5.00 -39.54
C ALA A 64 -21.79 -5.08 -38.14
N CYS A 65 -22.00 -6.30 -37.63
CA CYS A 65 -22.50 -6.50 -36.27
C CYS A 65 -21.51 -6.01 -35.20
N ARG A 66 -20.20 -6.22 -35.39
CA ARG A 66 -19.18 -5.74 -34.45
C ARG A 66 -19.11 -4.21 -34.38
N GLN A 67 -19.36 -3.53 -35.50
CA GLN A 67 -19.33 -2.06 -35.55
C GLN A 67 -20.56 -1.40 -34.89
N ARG A 68 -21.54 -2.18 -34.42
CA ARG A 68 -22.76 -1.68 -33.77
C ARG A 68 -22.78 -2.09 -32.29
N PRO A 69 -23.21 -1.18 -31.38
CA PRO A 69 -23.57 -1.56 -30.02
C PRO A 69 -24.57 -2.72 -30.04
N ASP A 70 -24.36 -3.71 -29.17
CA ASP A 70 -25.18 -4.92 -29.04
C ASP A 70 -25.28 -5.81 -30.29
N GLY A 71 -24.60 -5.48 -31.40
CA GLY A 71 -24.81 -6.16 -32.68
C GLY A 71 -24.44 -7.65 -32.67
N LEU A 72 -23.37 -8.04 -31.97
CA LEU A 72 -22.99 -9.45 -31.80
C LEU A 72 -23.91 -10.19 -30.82
N SER A 73 -24.38 -9.52 -29.76
CA SER A 73 -25.35 -10.06 -28.80
C SER A 73 -26.70 -10.33 -29.46
N THR A 74 -27.20 -9.37 -30.24
CA THR A 74 -28.44 -9.49 -31.01
C THR A 74 -28.33 -10.57 -32.07
N LEU A 75 -27.20 -10.65 -32.78
CA LEU A 75 -26.95 -11.74 -33.72
C LEU A 75 -27.03 -13.11 -33.04
N LEU A 76 -26.43 -13.27 -31.86
CA LEU A 76 -26.51 -14.52 -31.10
C LEU A 76 -27.95 -14.87 -30.72
N VAL A 77 -28.72 -13.92 -30.19
CA VAL A 77 -30.13 -14.12 -29.81
C VAL A 77 -30.97 -14.53 -31.02
N VAL A 78 -30.80 -13.87 -32.16
CA VAL A 78 -31.54 -14.18 -33.39
C VAL A 78 -31.18 -15.58 -33.89
N LEU A 79 -29.89 -15.94 -33.90
CA LEU A 79 -29.46 -17.27 -34.33
C LEU A 79 -29.96 -18.37 -33.39
N GLU A 80 -29.99 -18.14 -32.08
CA GLU A 80 -30.53 -19.09 -31.10
C GLU A 80 -32.03 -19.31 -31.22
N ARG A 81 -32.78 -18.28 -31.63
CA ARG A 81 -34.22 -18.39 -31.93
C ARG A 81 -34.47 -19.21 -33.20
N LEU A 82 -33.61 -19.06 -34.21
CA LEU A 82 -33.77 -19.71 -35.51
C LEU A 82 -33.27 -21.16 -35.51
N GLU A 83 -32.23 -21.48 -34.74
CA GLU A 83 -31.63 -22.81 -34.67
C GLU A 83 -31.29 -23.21 -33.21
N PRO A 84 -32.31 -23.47 -32.37
CA PRO A 84 -32.09 -23.75 -30.95
C PRO A 84 -31.37 -25.09 -30.72
N GLY A 85 -30.36 -25.08 -29.86
CA GLY A 85 -29.75 -26.30 -29.29
C GLY A 85 -28.85 -27.11 -30.23
N SER A 86 -28.43 -26.57 -31.38
CA SER A 86 -27.47 -27.26 -32.26
C SER A 86 -26.04 -27.19 -31.71
N THR A 87 -25.23 -28.21 -32.01
CA THR A 87 -23.80 -28.22 -31.62
C THR A 87 -23.01 -27.09 -32.27
N ALA A 88 -23.42 -26.65 -33.46
CA ALA A 88 -22.84 -25.49 -34.13
C ALA A 88 -23.14 -24.19 -33.37
N MET A 89 -24.35 -24.06 -32.81
CA MET A 89 -24.72 -22.91 -32.00
C MET A 89 -23.98 -22.84 -30.66
N ALA A 90 -23.57 -23.98 -30.08
CA ALA A 90 -22.71 -23.98 -28.91
C ALA A 90 -21.33 -23.36 -29.19
N ASP A 91 -20.74 -23.67 -30.35
CA ASP A 91 -19.47 -23.05 -30.81
C ASP A 91 -19.64 -21.55 -31.08
N VAL A 92 -20.72 -21.14 -31.73
CA VAL A 92 -21.04 -19.72 -32.00
C VAL A 92 -21.22 -18.95 -30.70
N ARG A 93 -21.99 -19.48 -29.74
CA ARG A 93 -22.18 -18.88 -28.41
C ARG A 93 -20.84 -18.67 -27.73
N ARG A 94 -20.01 -19.71 -27.66
CA ARG A 94 -18.68 -19.63 -27.02
C ARG A 94 -17.84 -18.51 -27.65
N VAL A 95 -17.74 -18.46 -28.98
CA VAL A 95 -16.91 -17.47 -29.68
C VAL A 95 -17.49 -16.05 -29.54
N ILE A 96 -18.81 -15.87 -29.65
CA ILE A 96 -19.43 -14.55 -29.47
C ILE A 96 -19.28 -14.08 -28.02
N THR A 97 -19.47 -14.93 -27.02
CA THR A 97 -19.24 -14.59 -25.61
C THR A 97 -17.78 -14.22 -25.37
N GLU A 98 -16.81 -14.98 -25.91
CA GLU A 98 -15.39 -14.62 -25.86
C GLU A 98 -15.14 -13.25 -26.51
N MET A 99 -15.73 -12.96 -27.69
CA MET A 99 -15.55 -11.68 -28.38
C MET A 99 -16.24 -10.49 -27.70
N ILE A 100 -17.44 -10.66 -27.14
CA ILE A 100 -18.15 -9.62 -26.37
C ILE A 100 -17.36 -9.28 -25.09
N VAL A 101 -16.75 -10.28 -24.47
CA VAL A 101 -15.87 -10.09 -23.31
C VAL A 101 -14.59 -9.29 -23.68
N TYR A 102 -14.17 -9.28 -24.96
CA TYR A 102 -13.08 -8.41 -25.42
C TYR A 102 -13.52 -6.96 -25.74
N ASP A 103 -14.81 -6.68 -25.98
CA ASP A 103 -15.36 -5.36 -26.35
C ASP A 103 -16.24 -4.72 -25.25
N THR A 104 -16.10 -5.16 -24.00
CA THR A 104 -16.97 -4.77 -22.87
C THR A 104 -17.06 -3.28 -22.53
N ILE A 105 -16.10 -2.44 -22.97
CA ILE A 105 -16.02 -1.00 -22.62
C ILE A 105 -15.67 -0.19 -23.86
N SER A 106 -16.53 0.76 -24.23
CA SER A 106 -16.34 1.54 -25.45
C SER A 106 -15.07 2.41 -25.39
N PRO A 107 -14.46 2.75 -26.53
CA PRO A 107 -13.30 3.64 -26.57
C PRO A 107 -13.55 5.02 -25.93
N GLU A 108 -14.79 5.51 -25.98
CA GLU A 108 -15.18 6.78 -25.35
C GLU A 108 -15.20 6.68 -23.83
N ASP A 109 -15.82 5.61 -23.31
CA ASP A 109 -15.88 5.33 -21.87
C ASP A 109 -14.48 5.12 -21.28
N ARG A 110 -13.58 4.44 -22.01
CA ARG A 110 -12.17 4.29 -21.64
C ARG A 110 -11.48 5.65 -21.57
N ARG A 111 -11.69 6.52 -22.58
CA ARG A 111 -11.09 7.86 -22.59
C ARG A 111 -11.56 8.67 -21.39
N GLN A 112 -12.86 8.66 -21.11
CA GLN A 112 -13.44 9.33 -19.95
C GLN A 112 -12.80 8.86 -18.63
N LEU A 113 -12.67 7.54 -18.43
CA LEU A 113 -12.02 6.98 -17.25
C LEU A 113 -10.57 7.47 -17.10
N PHE A 114 -9.75 7.37 -18.15
CA PHE A 114 -8.35 7.77 -18.04
C PHE A 114 -8.16 9.28 -17.94
N THR A 115 -9.12 10.08 -18.39
CA THR A 115 -9.17 11.51 -18.08
C THR A 115 -9.40 11.75 -16.59
N LEU A 116 -10.31 11.00 -15.94
CA LEU A 116 -10.54 11.08 -14.49
C LEU A 116 -9.31 10.65 -13.67
N LEU A 117 -8.56 9.67 -14.17
CA LEU A 117 -7.35 9.15 -13.51
C LEU A 117 -6.07 9.91 -13.83
N SER A 118 -6.14 10.94 -14.67
CA SER A 118 -4.98 11.74 -15.05
C SER A 118 -4.40 12.48 -13.84
N GLY A 119 -3.11 12.26 -13.56
CA GLY A 119 -2.42 12.88 -12.42
C GLY A 119 -2.72 12.24 -11.05
N VAL A 120 -3.47 11.14 -11.01
CA VAL A 120 -3.76 10.39 -9.78
C VAL A 120 -2.67 9.35 -9.56
N VAL A 121 -2.06 9.31 -8.39
CA VAL A 121 -1.06 8.29 -8.02
C VAL A 121 -1.58 7.49 -6.84
N ILE A 122 -1.66 6.17 -7.00
CA ILE A 122 -2.14 5.24 -5.97
C ILE A 122 -1.00 4.29 -5.62
N PRO A 123 -0.42 4.39 -4.41
CA PRO A 123 0.79 3.63 -4.04
C PRO A 123 0.66 2.11 -4.09
N ASP A 124 -0.52 1.54 -3.80
CA ASP A 124 -0.78 0.09 -3.73
C ASP A 124 -1.49 -0.45 -4.99
N ILE A 125 -1.45 0.30 -6.10
CA ILE A 125 -2.20 -0.04 -7.31
C ILE A 125 -1.84 -1.43 -7.88
N GLY A 126 -0.58 -1.85 -7.74
CA GLY A 126 -0.12 -3.17 -8.17
C GLY A 126 -0.65 -4.31 -7.30
N ASP A 127 -0.84 -4.08 -6.00
CA ASP A 127 -1.50 -5.04 -5.11
C ASP A 127 -2.99 -5.12 -5.43
N LEU A 128 -3.63 -3.98 -5.71
CA LEU A 128 -5.03 -3.95 -6.14
C LEU A 128 -5.22 -4.68 -7.48
N TYR A 129 -4.32 -4.47 -8.45
CA TYR A 129 -4.34 -5.21 -9.71
C TYR A 129 -4.26 -6.72 -9.47
N ARG A 130 -3.30 -7.18 -8.65
CA ARG A 130 -3.14 -8.61 -8.33
C ARG A 130 -4.34 -9.18 -7.60
N PHE A 131 -4.93 -8.42 -6.67
CA PHE A 131 -6.14 -8.80 -5.95
C PHE A 131 -7.31 -9.05 -6.91
N VAL A 132 -7.55 -8.12 -7.86
CA VAL A 132 -8.66 -8.24 -8.82
C VAL A 132 -8.36 -9.29 -9.91
N ALA A 133 -7.11 -9.40 -10.35
CA ALA A 133 -6.70 -10.37 -11.34
C ALA A 133 -6.71 -11.82 -10.79
N GLY A 134 -6.45 -12.00 -9.50
CA GLY A 134 -6.39 -13.30 -8.83
C GLY A 134 -5.19 -14.14 -9.29
N GLU A 135 -5.33 -15.47 -9.25
CA GLU A 135 -4.27 -16.41 -9.66
C GLU A 135 -3.85 -16.28 -11.14
N ALA A 136 -4.66 -15.61 -11.96
CA ALA A 136 -4.39 -15.34 -13.37
C ALA A 136 -3.72 -13.97 -13.63
N ALA A 137 -3.19 -13.33 -12.58
CA ALA A 137 -2.46 -12.06 -12.72
C ALA A 137 -1.25 -12.22 -13.65
N LEU A 138 -1.12 -11.32 -14.61
CA LEU A 138 0.07 -11.22 -15.45
C LEU A 138 1.16 -10.46 -14.69
N ASP A 139 2.41 -10.86 -14.87
CA ASP A 139 3.54 -10.09 -14.38
C ASP A 139 3.69 -8.83 -15.24
N LEU A 140 3.34 -7.69 -14.65
CA LEU A 140 3.43 -6.39 -15.28
C LEU A 140 4.74 -5.69 -14.84
N PRO A 141 5.43 -4.96 -15.74
CA PRO A 141 6.64 -4.19 -15.39
C PRO A 141 6.41 -3.18 -14.25
N GLU A 142 7.45 -2.80 -13.52
CA GLU A 142 7.34 -1.87 -12.38
C GLU A 142 6.79 -0.47 -12.75
N GLN A 143 6.93 -0.04 -14.01
CA GLN A 143 6.43 1.25 -14.52
C GLN A 143 5.12 1.14 -15.32
N THR A 144 4.25 0.20 -14.94
CA THR A 144 3.00 -0.01 -15.68
C THR A 144 1.97 1.09 -15.41
N THR A 145 1.39 1.63 -16.48
CA THR A 145 0.34 2.65 -16.42
C THR A 145 -1.02 2.06 -16.08
N TYR A 146 -1.97 2.89 -15.61
CA TYR A 146 -3.36 2.46 -15.43
C TYR A 146 -3.97 1.88 -16.71
N GLN A 147 -3.58 2.40 -17.87
CA GLN A 147 -4.06 1.90 -19.16
C GLN A 147 -3.61 0.47 -19.44
N GLU A 148 -2.36 0.16 -19.11
CA GLU A 148 -1.79 -1.18 -19.30
C GLU A 148 -2.36 -2.18 -18.29
N MET A 149 -2.53 -1.80 -17.02
CA MET A 149 -3.21 -2.63 -16.01
C MET A 149 -4.65 -2.93 -16.41
N PHE A 150 -5.38 -1.90 -16.86
CA PHE A 150 -6.75 -2.04 -17.31
C PHE A 150 -6.85 -2.98 -18.52
N ARG A 151 -5.99 -2.80 -19.53
CA ARG A 151 -5.91 -3.72 -20.68
C ARG A 151 -5.57 -5.14 -20.27
N ALA A 152 -4.66 -5.32 -19.32
CA ALA A 152 -4.33 -6.64 -18.81
C ALA A 152 -5.56 -7.31 -18.17
N LEU A 153 -6.34 -6.56 -17.37
CA LEU A 153 -7.58 -7.06 -16.76
C LEU A 153 -8.67 -7.35 -17.80
N GLU A 154 -8.71 -6.63 -18.92
CA GLU A 154 -9.63 -6.89 -20.04
C GLU A 154 -9.36 -8.24 -20.72
N THR A 155 -8.14 -8.77 -20.63
CA THR A 155 -7.81 -10.10 -21.18
C THR A 155 -8.25 -11.26 -20.29
N LEU A 156 -8.72 -10.97 -19.07
CA LEU A 156 -9.08 -11.97 -18.07
C LEU A 156 -10.59 -12.16 -18.00
N ASN A 157 -11.02 -13.41 -17.75
CA ASN A 157 -12.43 -13.74 -17.54
C ASN A 157 -13.01 -12.95 -16.35
N ALA A 158 -14.30 -12.61 -16.46
CA ALA A 158 -15.07 -12.00 -15.39
C ALA A 158 -15.04 -12.87 -14.11
N ALA A 159 -15.27 -12.22 -12.96
CA ALA A 159 -15.39 -12.93 -11.69
C ALA A 159 -16.63 -13.86 -11.67
N VAL A 160 -16.77 -14.69 -10.64
CA VAL A 160 -17.95 -15.56 -10.46
C VAL A 160 -19.27 -14.77 -10.45
N SER A 161 -19.21 -13.48 -10.07
CA SER A 161 -20.32 -12.53 -10.13
C SER A 161 -20.72 -12.08 -11.55
N GLY A 162 -19.97 -12.47 -12.59
CA GLY A 162 -20.21 -12.03 -13.97
C GLY A 162 -19.74 -10.61 -14.29
N ILE A 163 -19.31 -9.83 -13.29
CA ILE A 163 -18.79 -8.47 -13.52
C ILE A 163 -17.39 -8.53 -14.13
N PRO A 164 -17.14 -7.82 -15.25
CA PRO A 164 -15.81 -7.68 -15.84
C PRO A 164 -14.79 -7.14 -14.83
N LYS A 165 -13.61 -7.77 -14.79
CA LYS A 165 -12.52 -7.38 -13.88
C LYS A 165 -12.10 -5.90 -13.97
N PRO A 166 -12.10 -5.25 -15.15
CA PRO A 166 -11.84 -3.81 -15.22
C PRO A 166 -12.84 -2.96 -14.44
N ILE A 167 -14.13 -3.36 -14.41
CA ILE A 167 -15.18 -2.64 -13.67
C ILE A 167 -14.99 -2.87 -12.17
N VAL A 168 -14.71 -4.11 -11.75
CA VAL A 168 -14.38 -4.44 -10.35
C VAL A 168 -13.17 -3.63 -9.87
N PHE A 169 -12.13 -3.54 -10.70
CA PHE A 169 -10.93 -2.77 -10.41
C PHE A 169 -11.23 -1.29 -10.16
N VAL A 170 -12.04 -0.65 -11.01
CA VAL A 170 -12.40 0.77 -10.83
C VAL A 170 -13.28 0.98 -9.59
N GLU A 171 -14.17 0.04 -9.24
CA GLU A 171 -14.98 0.14 -8.02
C GLU A 171 -14.08 0.10 -6.77
N HIS A 172 -13.08 -0.79 -6.73
CA HIS A 172 -12.09 -0.80 -5.64
C HIS A 172 -11.15 0.41 -5.66
N LEU A 173 -10.86 0.96 -6.84
CA LEU A 173 -10.06 2.17 -7.02
C LEU A 173 -10.75 3.38 -6.38
N ALA A 174 -12.07 3.44 -6.47
CA ALA A 174 -12.87 4.52 -5.88
C ALA A 174 -12.75 4.59 -4.35
N ASN A 175 -12.33 3.52 -3.67
CA ASN A 175 -12.08 3.52 -2.23
C ASN A 175 -10.70 4.07 -1.83
N ARG A 176 -9.81 4.34 -2.80
CA ARG A 176 -8.42 4.79 -2.59
C ARG A 176 -8.15 6.22 -3.02
N VAL A 177 -9.20 6.94 -3.40
CA VAL A 177 -9.10 8.31 -3.92
C VAL A 177 -9.97 9.26 -3.11
N ARG A 178 -9.69 10.56 -3.25
CA ARG A 178 -10.50 11.63 -2.64
C ARG A 178 -11.98 11.53 -3.01
N LEU A 179 -12.84 11.98 -2.10
CA LEU A 179 -14.29 11.74 -2.16
C LEU A 179 -14.96 12.21 -3.46
N ASP A 180 -14.56 13.36 -4.00
CA ASP A 180 -15.09 13.90 -5.25
C ASP A 180 -14.74 13.01 -6.46
N LEU A 181 -13.50 12.53 -6.54
CA LEU A 181 -13.08 11.59 -7.58
C LEU A 181 -13.75 10.22 -7.38
N ALA A 182 -13.89 9.76 -6.14
CA ALA A 182 -14.57 8.51 -5.81
C ALA A 182 -16.02 8.50 -6.31
N VAL A 183 -16.74 9.62 -6.18
CA VAL A 183 -18.10 9.78 -6.70
C VAL A 183 -18.14 9.67 -8.22
N GLU A 184 -17.21 10.30 -8.93
CA GLU A 184 -17.13 10.22 -10.39
C GLU A 184 -16.76 8.81 -10.88
N LEU A 185 -15.82 8.14 -10.23
CA LEU A 185 -15.46 6.76 -10.55
C LEU A 185 -16.62 5.79 -10.30
N ARG A 186 -17.34 5.90 -9.17
CA ARG A 186 -18.53 5.09 -8.89
C ARG A 186 -19.67 5.37 -9.87
N ARG A 187 -19.82 6.63 -10.32
CA ARG A 187 -20.78 6.98 -11.36
C ARG A 187 -20.40 6.31 -12.68
N TRP A 188 -19.12 6.34 -13.05
CA TRP A 188 -18.63 5.64 -14.23
C TRP A 188 -18.88 4.13 -14.15
N VAL A 189 -18.60 3.49 -12.99
CA VAL A 189 -18.87 2.06 -12.77
C VAL A 189 -20.36 1.74 -12.89
N SER A 190 -21.24 2.51 -12.25
CA SER A 190 -22.69 2.33 -12.38
C SER A 190 -23.14 2.46 -13.84
N GLY A 191 -22.54 3.39 -14.60
CA GLY A 191 -22.82 3.55 -16.02
C GLY A 191 -22.42 2.35 -16.87
N GLN A 192 -21.28 1.70 -16.56
CA GLN A 192 -20.87 0.49 -17.27
C GLN A 192 -21.70 -0.74 -16.85
N ALA A 193 -21.99 -0.91 -15.56
CA ALA A 193 -22.82 -2.00 -15.08
C ALA A 193 -24.24 -1.93 -15.64
N GLY A 194 -24.83 -0.73 -15.73
CA GLY A 194 -26.15 -0.54 -16.32
C GLY A 194 -26.21 -0.90 -17.82
N LYS A 195 -25.15 -0.60 -18.59
CA LYS A 195 -25.04 -1.02 -20.01
C LYS A 195 -24.96 -2.55 -20.15
N LEU A 196 -24.41 -3.23 -19.16
CA LEU A 196 -24.29 -4.69 -19.14
C LEU A 196 -25.46 -5.40 -18.45
N GLY A 197 -26.42 -4.65 -17.89
CA GLY A 197 -27.53 -5.19 -17.12
C GLY A 197 -27.12 -5.84 -15.80
N LEU A 198 -25.98 -5.44 -15.21
CA LEU A 198 -25.37 -6.03 -14.02
C LEU A 198 -25.59 -5.19 -12.75
N ASP A 199 -26.69 -4.44 -12.67
CA ASP A 199 -26.96 -3.54 -11.53
C ASP A 199 -27.12 -4.28 -10.20
N ALA A 200 -27.71 -5.49 -10.22
CA ALA A 200 -27.92 -6.30 -9.03
C ALA A 200 -26.60 -6.87 -8.50
N GLU A 201 -25.76 -7.38 -9.41
CA GLU A 201 -24.43 -7.89 -9.15
C GLU A 201 -23.50 -6.77 -8.66
N LEU A 202 -23.59 -5.57 -9.25
CA LEU A 202 -22.87 -4.39 -8.76
C LEU A 202 -23.35 -3.99 -7.36
N GLY A 203 -24.65 -4.12 -7.07
CA GLY A 203 -25.19 -3.94 -5.72
C GLY A 203 -24.57 -4.90 -4.72
N GLN A 204 -24.51 -6.19 -5.04
CA GLN A 204 -23.85 -7.21 -4.20
C GLN A 204 -22.34 -6.98 -4.08
N LEU A 205 -21.69 -6.60 -5.17
CA LEU A 205 -20.28 -6.22 -5.15
C LEU A 205 -20.12 -5.03 -4.21
N ARG A 206 -20.96 -4.00 -4.29
CA ARG A 206 -20.91 -2.84 -3.39
C ARG A 206 -21.23 -3.17 -1.96
N GLU A 207 -22.01 -4.22 -1.66
CA GLU A 207 -22.22 -4.73 -0.31
C GLU A 207 -20.98 -5.46 0.22
N GLN A 208 -20.26 -6.19 -0.64
CA GLN A 208 -19.00 -6.85 -0.32
C GLN A 208 -17.80 -5.86 -0.27
N VAL A 209 -17.90 -4.82 -1.09
CA VAL A 209 -16.97 -3.69 -1.24
C VAL A 209 -17.48 -2.51 -0.41
N VAL A 210 -18.54 -2.71 0.41
CA VAL A 210 -19.07 -1.68 1.31
C VAL A 210 -17.83 -1.13 1.97
N PRO A 211 -17.58 0.19 1.86
CA PRO A 211 -16.44 0.77 2.51
C PRO A 211 -16.48 0.24 3.93
N THR A 212 -15.33 -0.12 4.51
CA THR A 212 -15.07 0.30 5.87
C THR A 212 -15.89 1.57 6.07
N MET A 213 -17.07 1.49 6.73
CA MET A 213 -17.86 2.68 7.09
C MET A 213 -16.81 3.67 7.52
N ILE A 214 -16.75 4.92 7.05
CA ILE A 214 -15.79 5.93 7.57
C ILE A 214 -15.60 5.60 9.04
N HIS A 215 -14.53 4.88 9.37
CA HIS A 215 -14.47 4.19 10.65
C HIS A 215 -14.00 5.36 11.43
N LYS A 216 -14.96 6.09 12.01
CA LYS A 216 -14.63 7.14 12.95
C LYS A 216 -13.72 6.42 13.92
N PRO A 217 -12.42 6.78 13.97
CA PRO A 217 -11.48 6.09 14.80
C PRO A 217 -12.11 5.95 16.18
N PRO A 218 -12.07 4.75 16.79
CA PRO A 218 -12.66 4.57 18.09
C PRO A 218 -12.06 5.62 19.03
N GLN A 219 -12.84 6.08 20.01
CA GLN A 219 -12.27 6.93 21.05
C GLN A 219 -11.07 6.22 21.68
N ARG A 220 -9.98 6.97 21.82
CA ARG A 220 -8.68 6.50 22.34
C ARG A 220 -8.00 5.47 21.47
N ALA A 221 -8.20 5.54 20.15
CA ALA A 221 -7.37 4.82 19.19
C ALA A 221 -5.89 5.21 19.34
N ASP A 222 -4.98 4.30 19.00
CA ASP A 222 -3.56 4.66 18.88
C ASP A 222 -3.35 5.51 17.62
N GLY A 223 -2.58 6.59 17.75
CA GLY A 223 -2.15 7.44 16.65
C GLY A 223 -0.65 7.30 16.41
N TYR A 224 -0.24 7.28 15.15
CA TYR A 224 1.16 7.11 14.76
C TYR A 224 1.57 8.24 13.83
N VAL A 225 2.67 8.92 14.14
CA VAL A 225 3.33 9.87 13.26
C VAL A 225 4.77 9.42 13.07
N VAL A 226 5.16 9.17 11.83
CA VAL A 226 6.51 8.75 11.45
C VAL A 226 7.22 9.90 10.75
N PHE A 227 8.39 10.26 11.25
CA PHE A 227 9.30 11.23 10.65
C PHE A 227 10.53 10.51 10.12
N GLN A 228 10.68 10.41 8.80
CA GLN A 228 11.94 10.02 8.20
C GLN A 228 12.81 11.25 8.01
N ILE A 229 13.97 11.28 8.68
CA ILE A 229 14.90 12.41 8.63
C ILE A 229 16.23 11.92 8.06
N GLU A 230 16.66 12.57 6.98
CA GLU A 230 17.94 12.33 6.33
C GLU A 230 18.68 13.66 6.12
N ARG A 231 20.02 13.62 6.16
CA ARG A 231 20.82 14.75 5.66
C ARG A 231 20.63 14.90 4.15
N ALA A 232 20.60 16.13 3.69
CA ALA A 232 20.38 16.49 2.31
C ALA A 232 21.39 17.54 1.82
N GLY A 233 21.56 17.57 0.50
CA GLY A 233 22.40 18.56 -0.18
C GLY A 233 23.91 18.25 -0.17
N PRO A 234 24.70 18.93 -1.01
CA PRO A 234 26.13 18.64 -1.21
C PRO A 234 27.01 18.91 0.03
N SER A 235 26.60 19.84 0.90
CA SER A 235 27.32 20.16 2.15
C SER A 235 26.89 19.31 3.34
N GLY A 236 25.75 18.60 3.23
CA GLY A 236 25.19 17.80 4.32
C GLY A 236 24.58 18.61 5.47
N ASP A 237 24.44 19.93 5.31
CA ASP A 237 23.90 20.83 6.35
C ASP A 237 22.36 20.96 6.32
N ALA A 238 21.74 20.58 5.20
CA ALA A 238 20.29 20.56 5.06
C ALA A 238 19.72 19.20 5.48
N TYR A 239 18.41 19.18 5.74
CA TYR A 239 17.65 18.01 6.13
C TYR A 239 16.43 17.86 5.23
N ARG A 240 16.13 16.61 4.87
CA ARG A 240 14.88 16.23 4.23
C ARG A 240 14.06 15.43 5.23
N ILE A 241 12.79 15.81 5.37
CA ILE A 241 11.85 15.23 6.31
C ILE A 241 10.66 14.71 5.50
N ALA A 242 10.48 13.40 5.48
CA ALA A 242 9.26 12.77 4.96
C ALA A 242 8.39 12.36 6.15
N THR A 243 7.08 12.54 6.02
CA THR A 243 6.13 12.32 7.11
C THR A 243 5.07 11.32 6.70
N TRP A 244 4.67 10.47 7.65
CA TRP A 244 3.50 9.63 7.53
C TRP A 244 2.68 9.72 8.80
N LYS A 245 1.36 9.69 8.68
CA LYS A 245 0.47 9.67 9.84
C LYS A 245 -0.63 8.65 9.65
N GLN A 246 -1.00 7.98 10.73
CA GLN A 246 -2.17 7.10 10.75
C GLN A 246 -2.82 7.15 12.12
N LEU A 247 -4.12 7.39 12.14
CA LEU A 247 -4.95 7.24 13.31
C LEU A 247 -5.73 5.94 13.16
N ASP A 248 -5.67 5.10 14.19
CA ASP A 248 -6.23 3.73 14.19
C ASP A 248 -5.54 2.77 13.20
N ILE A 249 -5.02 1.67 13.76
CA ILE A 249 -4.33 0.61 13.02
C ILE A 249 -5.10 -0.73 13.05
N THR A 250 -6.37 -0.71 13.47
CA THR A 250 -7.20 -1.93 13.57
C THR A 250 -7.35 -2.66 12.24
N GLU A 251 -7.41 -1.94 11.13
CA GLU A 251 -7.46 -2.50 9.77
C GLU A 251 -6.08 -2.81 9.17
N GLY A 252 -5.01 -2.54 9.91
CA GLY A 252 -3.63 -2.75 9.50
C GLY A 252 -2.82 -1.45 9.40
N TRP A 253 -1.64 -1.56 8.81
CA TRP A 253 -0.70 -0.45 8.64
C TRP A 253 -0.79 0.09 7.21
N HIS A 254 -1.39 1.26 7.07
CA HIS A 254 -1.64 1.97 5.82
C HIS A 254 -1.58 3.50 6.05
N PRO A 255 -0.39 4.03 6.37
CA PRO A 255 -0.28 5.40 6.83
C PRO A 255 -0.31 6.41 5.66
N GLU A 256 -0.93 7.56 5.89
CA GLU A 256 -1.02 8.65 4.93
C GLU A 256 0.30 9.40 4.87
N ARG A 257 0.89 9.49 3.67
CA ARG A 257 2.14 10.24 3.44
C ARG A 257 1.84 11.73 3.31
N GLY A 258 2.53 12.56 4.10
CA GLY A 258 2.50 14.00 3.97
C GLY A 258 3.43 14.53 2.87
N PRO A 259 3.41 15.85 2.60
CA PRO A 259 4.34 16.48 1.68
C PRO A 259 5.79 16.40 2.21
N ASP A 260 6.77 16.39 1.31
CA ASP A 260 8.19 16.48 1.69
C ASP A 260 8.50 17.86 2.26
N ILE A 261 9.18 17.87 3.40
CA ILE A 261 9.61 19.09 4.08
C ILE A 261 11.12 19.17 4.01
N HIS A 262 11.63 20.39 3.79
CA HIS A 262 13.05 20.68 3.79
C HIS A 262 13.38 21.67 4.91
N ALA A 263 14.53 21.46 5.54
CA ALA A 263 15.08 22.37 6.54
C ALA A 263 16.57 22.61 6.24
N THR A 264 17.02 23.85 6.41
CA THR A 264 18.41 24.27 6.14
C THR A 264 19.30 24.22 7.38
N SER A 265 18.71 23.99 8.55
CA SER A 265 19.41 23.91 9.84
C SER A 265 18.70 22.96 10.81
N VAL A 266 19.38 22.60 11.90
CA VAL A 266 18.80 21.79 12.99
C VAL A 266 17.61 22.52 13.65
N SER A 267 17.73 23.82 13.90
CA SER A 267 16.64 24.60 14.52
C SER A 267 15.42 24.71 13.61
N GLU A 268 15.63 24.88 12.30
CA GLU A 268 14.53 24.86 11.33
C GLU A 268 13.89 23.47 11.28
N MET A 269 14.69 22.39 11.30
CA MET A 269 14.16 21.01 11.35
C MET A 269 13.30 20.78 12.59
N GLN A 270 13.76 21.20 13.78
CA GLN A 270 13.00 21.11 15.03
C GLN A 270 11.67 21.87 14.92
N PHE A 271 11.70 23.09 14.38
CA PHE A 271 10.51 23.90 14.16
C PHE A 271 9.51 23.23 13.20
N ARG A 272 10.00 22.70 12.07
CA ARG A 272 9.17 21.99 11.09
C ARG A 272 8.51 20.74 11.66
N VAL A 273 9.22 20.00 12.52
CA VAL A 273 8.67 18.84 13.21
C VAL A 273 7.57 19.27 14.19
N ALA A 274 7.78 20.36 14.94
CA ALA A 274 6.74 20.93 15.81
C ALA A 274 5.48 21.34 15.03
N GLU A 275 5.61 22.01 13.87
CA GLU A 275 4.45 22.36 13.02
C GLU A 275 3.59 21.14 12.65
N VAL A 276 4.23 20.01 12.31
CA VAL A 276 3.53 18.77 11.97
C VAL A 276 2.83 18.18 13.19
N ILE A 277 3.50 18.14 14.34
CA ILE A 277 2.93 17.59 15.58
C ILE A 277 1.74 18.44 16.05
N GLU A 278 1.86 19.76 16.02
CA GLU A 278 0.80 20.71 16.40
C GLU A 278 -0.44 20.57 15.49
N SER A 279 -0.22 20.37 14.18
CA SER A 279 -1.30 20.07 13.23
C SER A 279 -1.99 18.74 13.54
N VAL A 280 -1.22 17.68 13.84
CA VAL A 280 -1.74 16.35 14.17
C VAL A 280 -2.54 16.38 15.48
N GLU A 281 -2.01 17.04 16.51
CA GLU A 281 -2.68 17.19 17.80
C GLU A 281 -4.04 17.85 17.64
N SER A 282 -4.09 18.93 16.84
CA SER A 282 -5.32 19.67 16.54
C SER A 282 -6.33 18.82 15.75
N GLU A 283 -5.86 18.10 14.73
CA GLU A 283 -6.68 17.26 13.86
C GLU A 283 -7.29 16.07 14.61
N TRP A 284 -6.52 15.45 15.51
CA TRP A 284 -6.92 14.22 16.19
C TRP A 284 -7.52 14.44 17.58
N ALA A 285 -7.58 15.69 18.06
CA ALA A 285 -8.05 16.03 19.41
C ALA A 285 -9.38 15.37 19.81
N GLN A 286 -10.35 15.32 18.89
CA GLN A 286 -11.69 14.74 19.14
C GLN A 286 -11.69 13.22 19.42
N PHE A 287 -10.60 12.53 19.10
CA PHE A 287 -10.47 11.08 19.27
C PHE A 287 -9.69 10.70 20.53
N GLU A 288 -9.09 11.65 21.25
CA GLU A 288 -8.27 11.41 22.45
C GLU A 288 -7.19 10.31 22.25
N PRO A 289 -6.41 10.31 21.15
CA PRO A 289 -5.52 9.18 20.87
C PRO A 289 -4.30 9.13 21.78
N THR A 290 -3.74 7.92 21.94
CA THR A 290 -2.36 7.78 22.42
C THR A 290 -1.42 7.94 21.22
N ILE A 291 -0.73 9.08 21.12
CA ILE A 291 0.13 9.38 19.97
C ILE A 291 1.55 8.86 20.17
N ARG A 292 2.03 8.11 19.18
CA ARG A 292 3.40 7.62 19.03
C ARG A 292 4.11 8.41 17.95
N LEU A 293 5.27 8.97 18.30
CA LEU A 293 6.15 9.65 17.36
C LEU A 293 7.35 8.75 17.07
N GLU A 294 7.51 8.34 15.82
CA GLU A 294 8.58 7.46 15.37
C GLU A 294 9.55 8.21 14.47
N PHE A 295 10.77 8.37 14.93
CA PHE A 295 11.82 9.04 14.17
C PHE A 295 12.68 8.01 13.46
N LEU A 296 12.45 7.86 12.15
CA LEU A 296 13.25 7.01 11.28
C LEU A 296 14.50 7.75 10.82
N LEU A 297 15.63 7.42 11.45
CA LEU A 297 16.88 8.17 11.32
C LEU A 297 17.95 7.33 10.61
N SER A 298 18.78 8.01 9.81
CA SER A 298 20.04 7.47 9.32
C SER A 298 21.05 7.28 10.46
N THR A 299 22.08 6.47 10.24
CA THR A 299 23.04 6.04 11.28
C THR A 299 23.72 7.20 12.02
N GLU A 300 24.04 8.27 11.30
CA GLU A 300 24.67 9.50 11.78
C GLU A 300 23.72 10.42 12.56
N LEU A 301 22.41 10.16 12.47
CA LEU A 301 21.37 10.92 13.17
C LEU A 301 20.77 10.13 14.34
N LEU A 302 21.14 8.86 14.54
CA LEU A 302 20.54 8.01 15.60
C LEU A 302 20.66 8.63 17.00
N ASN A 303 21.73 9.37 17.29
CA ASN A 303 21.94 9.99 18.60
C ASN A 303 21.32 11.40 18.74
N LEU A 304 20.47 11.83 17.80
CA LEU A 304 19.69 13.06 17.98
C LEU A 304 18.76 12.94 19.20
N ASP A 305 18.59 14.06 19.90
CA ASP A 305 17.74 14.21 21.07
C ASP A 305 16.29 14.52 20.69
N VAL A 306 15.73 13.77 19.72
CA VAL A 306 14.39 14.01 19.17
C VAL A 306 13.30 14.08 20.25
N ASP A 307 13.46 13.33 21.33
CA ASP A 307 12.54 13.33 22.47
C ASP A 307 12.60 14.61 23.32
N GLN A 308 13.68 15.40 23.20
CA GLN A 308 13.88 16.65 23.91
C GLN A 308 13.39 17.89 23.15
N TRP A 309 13.00 17.72 21.89
CA TRP A 309 12.52 18.82 21.06
C TRP A 309 11.13 19.29 21.51
N GLN A 310 10.83 20.56 21.26
CA GLN A 310 9.52 21.12 21.55
C GLN A 310 8.48 20.56 20.57
N TRP A 311 7.25 20.39 21.04
CA TRP A 311 6.15 19.90 20.19
C TRP A 311 5.25 21.02 19.65
N GLU A 312 5.27 22.21 20.28
CA GLU A 312 4.55 23.40 19.83
C GLU A 312 5.54 24.44 19.30
N THR A 313 5.14 25.19 18.27
CA THR A 313 5.98 26.24 17.67
C THR A 313 6.10 27.50 18.55
N GLU A 314 5.04 27.84 19.28
CA GLU A 314 4.96 29.07 20.09
C GLU A 314 4.47 28.78 21.53
N SER A 315 5.34 28.23 22.38
CA SER A 315 5.01 27.96 23.78
C SER A 315 5.73 28.89 24.77
N ARG A 316 5.01 29.37 25.78
CA ARG A 316 5.60 30.12 26.91
C ARG A 316 6.38 29.21 27.86
N PHE A 317 6.04 27.92 27.89
CA PHE A 317 6.66 26.90 28.72
C PHE A 317 6.97 25.70 27.82
N PRO A 318 8.08 25.73 27.07
CA PRO A 318 8.39 24.69 26.11
C PRO A 318 8.60 23.34 26.82
N GLU A 319 7.64 22.45 26.64
CA GLU A 319 7.71 21.07 27.13
C GLU A 319 8.36 20.19 26.06
N PRO A 320 9.35 19.35 26.43
CA PRO A 320 9.86 18.34 25.53
C PRO A 320 8.79 17.34 25.08
N MET A 321 8.73 17.05 23.78
CA MET A 321 7.74 16.13 23.19
C MET A 321 7.78 14.73 23.82
N GLY A 322 8.93 14.29 24.32
CA GLY A 322 9.11 13.02 25.01
C GLY A 322 8.47 12.93 26.39
N CYS A 323 8.02 14.05 26.97
CA CYS A 323 7.21 14.06 28.20
C CYS A 323 5.73 13.81 27.90
N ARG A 324 5.26 14.29 26.74
CA ARG A 324 3.86 14.23 26.29
C ARG A 324 3.54 12.99 25.47
N PHE A 325 4.40 12.64 24.51
CA PHE A 325 4.14 11.61 23.51
C PHE A 325 5.04 10.38 23.70
N LEU A 326 4.64 9.25 23.11
CA LEU A 326 5.46 8.05 23.05
C LEU A 326 6.51 8.18 21.93
N VAL A 327 7.68 8.73 22.26
CA VAL A 327 8.74 9.02 21.28
C VAL A 327 9.76 7.88 21.20
N SER A 328 10.03 7.40 19.99
CA SER A 328 11.02 6.36 19.71
C SER A 328 11.85 6.63 18.46
N VAL A 329 13.08 6.12 18.45
CA VAL A 329 13.96 6.13 17.28
C VAL A 329 13.82 4.82 16.50
N ARG A 330 13.98 4.89 15.17
CA ARG A 330 14.00 3.75 14.25
C ARG A 330 15.19 3.86 13.31
N SER A 331 15.67 2.73 12.79
CA SER A 331 16.83 2.70 11.89
C SER A 331 16.39 2.71 10.43
N LEU A 332 16.75 3.76 9.71
CA LEU A 332 16.51 3.85 8.26
C LEU A 332 17.25 2.77 7.48
N GLU A 333 18.49 2.50 7.85
CA GLU A 333 19.31 1.47 7.19
C GLU A 333 18.72 0.07 7.34
N ARG A 334 18.15 -0.24 8.51
CA ARG A 334 17.48 -1.52 8.74
C ARG A 334 16.20 -1.65 7.93
N MET A 335 15.44 -0.58 7.77
CA MET A 335 14.27 -0.57 6.90
C MET A 335 14.64 -0.87 5.44
N LYS A 336 15.74 -0.31 4.93
CA LYS A 336 16.22 -0.56 3.56
C LYS A 336 16.82 -1.97 3.38
N ALA A 337 17.46 -2.53 4.41
CA ALA A 337 18.25 -3.75 4.29
C ALA A 337 17.47 -5.07 4.45
N ARG A 338 16.71 -5.44 3.40
CA ARG A 338 15.88 -6.67 3.36
C ARG A 338 16.55 -7.97 3.81
N LYS A 339 17.85 -8.13 3.54
CA LYS A 339 18.63 -9.32 3.94
C LYS A 339 18.65 -9.60 5.45
N TRP A 340 18.36 -8.60 6.29
CA TRP A 340 18.33 -8.74 7.75
C TRP A 340 16.91 -8.81 8.32
N HIS A 341 15.87 -8.71 7.48
CA HIS A 341 14.48 -8.68 7.93
C HIS A 341 14.05 -9.99 8.58
N ARG A 342 14.55 -11.16 8.13
CA ARG A 342 14.23 -12.44 8.77
C ARG A 342 14.57 -12.44 10.27
N SER A 343 15.80 -12.06 10.63
CA SER A 343 16.24 -12.02 12.03
C SER A 343 15.46 -10.98 12.84
N TRP A 344 15.10 -9.86 12.21
CA TRP A 344 14.25 -8.84 12.79
C TRP A 344 12.86 -9.37 13.16
N TYR A 345 12.13 -9.98 12.21
CA TYR A 345 10.81 -10.56 12.48
C TYR A 345 10.85 -11.62 13.59
N ILE A 346 11.88 -12.47 13.61
CA ILE A 346 12.05 -13.50 14.66
C ILE A 346 12.15 -12.86 16.04
N ARG A 347 13.05 -11.89 16.23
CA ARG A 347 13.25 -11.25 17.54
C ARG A 347 12.12 -10.29 17.91
N TRP A 348 11.45 -9.69 16.93
CA TRP A 348 10.25 -8.92 17.17
C TRP A 348 9.13 -9.78 17.76
N ASN A 349 8.87 -10.95 17.17
CA ASN A 349 7.90 -11.90 17.70
C ASN A 349 8.27 -12.40 19.10
N GLU A 350 9.56 -12.62 19.35
CA GLU A 350 10.06 -12.96 20.68
C GLU A 350 9.84 -11.82 21.69
N LEU A 351 10.07 -10.56 21.31
CA LEU A 351 9.80 -9.40 22.18
C LEU A 351 8.32 -9.34 22.53
N LYS A 352 7.43 -9.49 21.54
CA LYS A 352 5.97 -9.54 21.73
C LYS A 352 5.58 -10.70 22.67
N ALA A 353 6.18 -11.87 22.51
CA ALA A 353 5.93 -13.03 23.38
C ALA A 353 6.35 -12.75 24.84
N GLN A 354 7.56 -12.21 25.06
CA GLN A 354 8.04 -11.90 26.41
C GLN A 354 7.15 -10.86 27.11
N VAL A 355 6.87 -9.73 26.45
CA VAL A 355 6.08 -8.64 27.01
C VAL A 355 4.62 -9.05 27.25
N SER A 356 4.01 -9.83 26.36
CA SER A 356 2.63 -10.29 26.54
C SER A 356 2.48 -11.22 27.75
N GLN A 357 3.43 -12.15 27.95
CA GLN A 357 3.44 -13.14 29.02
C GLN A 357 3.85 -12.57 30.39
N HIS A 358 4.93 -11.78 30.43
CA HIS A 358 5.55 -11.34 31.69
C HIS A 358 5.25 -9.89 32.04
N LYS A 359 4.60 -9.14 31.14
CA LYS A 359 4.45 -7.68 31.25
C LYS A 359 5.79 -6.94 31.43
N SER A 360 6.87 -7.55 30.95
CA SER A 360 8.24 -7.04 30.97
C SER A 360 9.10 -7.85 29.99
N VAL A 361 10.33 -7.39 29.74
CA VAL A 361 11.37 -8.21 29.12
C VAL A 361 11.91 -9.18 30.16
N THR A 362 12.18 -10.42 29.77
CA THR A 362 12.79 -11.39 30.69
C THR A 362 14.24 -10.99 30.98
N ARG A 363 14.79 -11.35 32.15
CA ARG A 363 16.20 -11.05 32.47
C ARG A 363 17.19 -11.67 31.47
N GLY A 364 16.84 -12.79 30.82
CA GLY A 364 17.62 -13.38 29.74
C GLY A 364 17.35 -12.79 28.34
N GLY A 365 16.32 -11.94 28.22
CA GLY A 365 15.96 -11.23 27.00
C GLY A 365 16.66 -9.88 26.84
N GLY A 366 17.26 -9.34 27.89
CA GLY A 366 18.11 -8.15 27.83
C GLY A 366 19.59 -8.51 27.86
N TYR A 367 20.38 -7.77 27.08
CA TYR A 367 21.84 -7.87 27.09
C TYR A 367 22.43 -6.48 27.29
N GLN A 368 23.34 -6.32 28.25
CA GLN A 368 24.10 -5.10 28.44
C GLN A 368 25.53 -5.32 27.98
N ASN A 369 25.94 -4.59 26.95
CA ASN A 369 27.34 -4.59 26.56
C ASN A 369 28.14 -3.70 27.52
N ARG A 370 29.43 -4.02 27.65
CA ARG A 370 30.36 -3.29 28.53
C ARG A 370 31.51 -2.64 27.78
N SER A 371 31.68 -2.93 26.49
CA SER A 371 32.81 -2.41 25.73
C SER A 371 32.56 -2.40 24.22
N ASN A 372 33.01 -1.33 23.57
CA ASN A 372 33.11 -1.22 22.12
C ASN A 372 34.46 -1.69 21.54
N ALA A 373 35.29 -2.37 22.34
CA ALA A 373 36.54 -2.95 21.84
C ALA A 373 36.27 -4.07 20.82
N HIS A 374 37.09 -4.16 19.78
CA HIS A 374 36.93 -5.14 18.67
C HIS A 374 36.70 -6.59 19.13
N GLN A 375 37.37 -7.02 20.21
CA GLN A 375 37.19 -8.37 20.75
C GLN A 375 35.78 -8.56 21.35
N ALA A 376 35.30 -7.58 22.13
CA ALA A 376 33.97 -7.60 22.72
C ALA A 376 32.86 -7.59 21.65
N LEU A 377 33.08 -6.84 20.56
CA LEU A 377 32.15 -6.81 19.43
C LEU A 377 32.08 -8.15 18.68
N ARG A 378 33.20 -8.89 18.55
CA ARG A 378 33.19 -10.26 18.01
C ARG A 378 32.42 -11.23 18.91
N GLU A 379 32.60 -11.10 20.22
CA GLU A 379 31.88 -11.91 21.21
C GLU A 379 30.37 -11.61 21.15
N LEU A 380 30.00 -10.34 21.00
CA LEU A 380 28.62 -9.90 20.85
C LEU A 380 27.94 -10.52 19.63
N VAL A 381 28.60 -10.49 18.46
CA VAL A 381 28.11 -11.16 17.24
C VAL A 381 27.86 -12.65 17.51
N SER A 382 28.85 -13.34 18.07
CA SER A 382 28.74 -14.77 18.38
C SER A 382 27.65 -15.07 19.41
N TYR A 383 27.43 -14.18 20.38
CA TYR A 383 26.42 -14.32 21.41
C TYR A 383 25.00 -14.20 20.83
N PHE A 384 24.74 -13.19 20.00
CA PHE A 384 23.44 -13.01 19.36
C PHE A 384 23.07 -14.18 18.45
N GLU A 385 23.99 -14.72 17.67
CA GLU A 385 23.73 -15.89 16.82
C GLU A 385 23.32 -17.13 17.63
N ARG A 386 23.84 -17.30 18.85
CA ARG A 386 23.54 -18.44 19.72
C ARG A 386 22.31 -18.23 20.61
N THR A 387 21.84 -16.99 20.74
CA THR A 387 20.84 -16.60 21.73
C THR A 387 19.70 -15.81 21.07
N PRO A 388 18.75 -16.49 20.40
CA PRO A 388 17.63 -15.82 19.71
C PRO A 388 16.63 -15.15 20.67
N THR A 389 16.63 -15.53 21.96
CA THR A 389 15.75 -14.97 23.01
C THR A 389 16.11 -13.54 23.43
N VAL A 390 17.29 -13.06 23.05
CA VAL A 390 17.73 -11.70 23.37
C VAL A 390 17.04 -10.72 22.44
N VAL A 391 16.28 -9.78 23.01
CA VAL A 391 15.43 -8.84 22.28
C VAL A 391 15.73 -7.39 22.62
N SER A 392 16.54 -7.16 23.66
CA SER A 392 16.99 -5.83 24.05
C SER A 392 18.51 -5.76 24.18
N LEU A 393 19.09 -4.65 23.71
CA LEU A 393 20.49 -4.31 23.92
C LEU A 393 20.61 -2.96 24.63
N ILE A 394 21.38 -2.93 25.72
CA ILE A 394 21.83 -1.71 26.38
C ILE A 394 23.24 -1.41 25.87
N LEU A 395 23.41 -0.27 25.21
CA LEU A 395 24.69 0.10 24.62
C LEU A 395 25.72 0.48 25.67
N SER A 396 26.99 0.19 25.37
CA SER A 396 28.14 0.62 26.17
C SER A 396 28.62 2.04 25.86
N ALA A 397 28.20 2.61 24.73
CA ALA A 397 28.50 3.99 24.34
C ALA A 397 27.40 4.50 23.39
N PRO A 398 27.17 5.82 23.31
CA PRO A 398 26.21 6.38 22.37
C PRO A 398 26.61 6.09 20.91
N PRO A 399 25.64 5.90 20.01
CA PRO A 399 25.89 5.76 18.58
C PRO A 399 26.63 6.98 18.03
N THR A 400 27.72 6.75 17.30
CA THR A 400 28.47 7.84 16.63
C THR A 400 28.13 7.95 15.15
N GLY A 401 27.54 6.89 14.55
CA GLY A 401 27.20 6.81 13.14
C GLY A 401 28.40 6.79 12.19
N ALA A 402 29.63 6.66 12.72
CA ALA A 402 30.86 6.76 11.95
C ALA A 402 31.34 5.42 11.35
N THR A 403 30.87 4.28 11.87
CA THR A 403 31.42 2.97 11.49
C THR A 403 30.37 1.87 11.42
N TYR A 404 30.38 1.09 10.32
CA TYR A 404 29.52 -0.10 10.12
C TYR A 404 29.89 -1.32 10.98
N THR A 405 30.75 -1.12 11.96
CA THR A 405 31.33 -2.15 12.82
C THR A 405 31.11 -1.84 14.29
N ASP A 406 30.31 -0.84 14.62
CA ASP A 406 29.98 -0.51 16.00
C ASP A 406 28.89 -1.43 16.58
N GLU A 407 28.72 -1.35 17.89
CA GLU A 407 27.77 -2.16 18.64
C GLU A 407 26.34 -2.06 18.10
N ILE A 408 25.87 -0.85 17.78
CA ILE A 408 24.51 -0.65 17.24
C ILE A 408 24.35 -1.28 15.86
N SER A 409 25.35 -1.19 14.97
CA SER A 409 25.32 -1.87 13.67
C SER A 409 25.21 -3.38 13.81
N ILE A 410 25.90 -3.97 14.80
CA ILE A 410 25.81 -5.41 15.10
C ILE A 410 24.40 -5.78 15.57
N ALA A 411 23.82 -4.99 16.48
CA ALA A 411 22.48 -5.20 17.02
C ALA A 411 21.40 -5.14 15.93
N LEU A 412 21.47 -4.13 15.05
CA LEU A 412 20.54 -3.95 13.94
C LEU A 412 20.59 -5.14 12.96
N ARG A 413 21.80 -5.62 12.62
CA ARG A 413 21.99 -6.80 11.76
C ARG A 413 21.50 -8.09 12.41
N ALA A 414 21.71 -8.23 13.72
CA ALA A 414 21.21 -9.36 14.49
C ALA A 414 19.68 -9.35 14.66
N GLY A 415 19.02 -8.25 14.26
CA GLY A 415 17.57 -8.08 14.33
C GLY A 415 17.06 -7.66 15.71
N ILE A 416 17.92 -7.12 16.59
CA ILE A 416 17.51 -6.67 17.92
C ILE A 416 16.46 -5.55 17.77
N PRO A 417 15.20 -5.75 18.22
CA PRO A 417 14.13 -4.78 18.01
C PRO A 417 14.18 -3.59 18.97
N MET A 418 14.80 -3.74 20.14
CA MET A 418 14.86 -2.69 21.16
C MET A 418 16.30 -2.40 21.58
N ILE A 419 16.74 -1.17 21.42
CA ILE A 419 18.10 -0.75 21.81
C ILE A 419 17.99 0.50 22.68
N ILE A 420 18.67 0.52 23.81
CA ILE A 420 18.60 1.62 24.78
C ILE A 420 20.01 2.12 25.06
N TRP A 421 20.17 3.43 25.13
CA TRP A 421 21.45 4.05 25.48
C TRP A 421 21.24 5.40 26.15
N HIS A 422 22.30 5.87 26.77
CA HIS A 422 22.40 7.23 27.28
C HIS A 422 23.22 8.07 26.29
N ARG A 423 22.73 9.26 25.91
CA ARG A 423 23.35 10.07 24.83
C ARG A 423 24.78 10.54 25.11
N TRP A 424 25.18 10.59 26.39
CA TRP A 424 26.54 10.98 26.82
C TRP A 424 27.28 9.92 27.65
N ASP A 425 26.74 9.51 28.78
CA ASP A 425 27.35 8.56 29.72
C ASP A 425 26.54 7.25 29.87
N CYS A 426 26.91 6.21 29.13
CA CYS A 426 26.25 4.89 29.20
C CYS A 426 26.65 4.06 30.43
N ASP A 427 27.63 4.49 31.22
CA ASP A 427 28.08 3.81 32.44
C ASP A 427 27.46 4.39 33.71
N ALA A 428 26.67 5.46 33.60
CA ALA A 428 25.99 6.09 34.73
C ALA A 428 25.09 5.10 35.51
N GLU A 429 25.24 5.07 36.83
CA GLU A 429 24.48 4.15 37.70
C GLU A 429 22.97 4.41 37.62
N GLU A 430 22.58 5.69 37.58
CA GLU A 430 21.19 6.13 37.40
C GLU A 430 20.61 5.65 36.07
N PHE A 431 21.42 5.59 35.01
CA PHE A 431 21.02 5.01 33.73
C PHE A 431 20.75 3.52 33.84
N GLY A 432 21.68 2.76 34.45
CA GLY A 432 21.47 1.34 34.71
C GLY A 432 20.18 1.06 35.50
N ALA A 433 19.93 1.83 36.57
CA ALA A 433 18.73 1.70 37.39
C ALA A 433 17.43 2.02 36.62
N ALA A 434 17.42 3.11 35.83
CA ALA A 434 16.28 3.48 35.00
C ALA A 434 15.98 2.43 33.93
N VAL A 435 17.01 1.90 33.27
CA VAL A 435 16.87 0.83 32.28
C VAL A 435 16.33 -0.45 32.91
N ASP A 436 16.81 -0.80 34.10
CA ASP A 436 16.34 -1.97 34.83
C ASP A 436 14.84 -1.86 35.17
N HIS A 437 14.40 -0.68 35.62
CA HIS A 437 13.00 -0.37 35.88
C HIS A 437 12.15 -0.46 34.62
N ILE A 438 12.63 0.11 33.49
CA ILE A 438 11.90 0.08 32.22
C ILE A 438 11.75 -1.36 31.72
N LEU A 439 12.84 -2.14 31.69
CA LEU A 439 12.87 -3.43 31.02
C LEU A 439 12.27 -4.56 31.85
N TYR A 440 12.60 -4.65 33.13
CA TYR A 440 12.41 -5.89 33.89
C TYR A 440 11.27 -5.81 34.91
N GLU A 441 10.81 -4.61 35.28
CA GLU A 441 9.67 -4.49 36.18
C GLU A 441 8.38 -4.92 35.48
N SER A 442 7.62 -5.83 36.10
CA SER A 442 6.33 -6.26 35.57
C SER A 442 5.31 -5.13 35.73
N ASN A 443 4.86 -4.55 34.62
CA ASN A 443 3.92 -3.43 34.63
C ASN A 443 2.99 -3.50 33.40
N ALA A 444 1.71 -3.22 33.59
CA ALA A 444 0.71 -3.27 32.52
C ALA A 444 0.92 -2.18 31.44
N GLN A 445 1.64 -1.11 31.76
CA GLN A 445 2.01 -0.06 30.82
C GLN A 445 2.97 -0.56 29.74
N HIS A 446 2.78 -0.07 28.52
CA HIS A 446 3.69 -0.28 27.41
C HIS A 446 5.09 0.24 27.74
N LEU A 447 6.15 -0.42 27.26
CA LEU A 447 7.55 -0.06 27.57
C LEU A 447 7.88 1.40 27.23
N LEU A 448 7.44 1.88 26.06
CA LEU A 448 7.58 3.30 25.68
C LEU A 448 6.86 4.27 26.62
N ASP A 449 5.76 3.87 27.25
CA ASP A 449 5.06 4.72 28.23
C ASP A 449 5.86 4.86 29.52
N ARG A 450 6.57 3.80 29.93
CA ARG A 450 7.52 3.86 31.05
C ARG A 450 8.67 4.82 30.75
N VAL A 451 9.19 4.80 29.52
CA VAL A 451 10.21 5.76 29.06
C VAL A 451 9.67 7.20 29.12
N ARG A 452 8.43 7.43 28.66
CA ARG A 452 7.76 8.73 28.74
C ARG A 452 7.64 9.21 30.19
N VAL A 453 7.28 8.34 31.13
CA VAL A 453 7.20 8.67 32.57
C VAL A 453 8.58 9.05 33.13
N VAL A 454 9.64 8.31 32.77
CA VAL A 454 11.02 8.65 33.19
C VAL A 454 11.44 10.04 32.68
N ARG A 455 11.08 10.37 31.44
CA ARG A 455 11.31 11.71 30.85
C ARG A 455 10.50 12.80 31.55
N ALA A 456 9.21 12.56 31.79
CA ALA A 456 8.33 13.52 32.45
C ALA A 456 8.75 13.83 33.89
N ASN A 457 9.19 12.82 34.65
CA ASN A 457 9.71 13.02 36.00
C ASN A 457 10.99 13.87 35.98
N ALA A 458 11.90 13.62 35.03
CA ALA A 458 13.11 14.42 34.86
C ALA A 458 12.81 15.91 34.61
N TYR A 459 11.79 16.19 33.81
CA TYR A 459 11.33 17.55 33.54
C TYR A 459 10.69 18.20 34.77
N ALA A 460 9.82 17.46 35.48
CA ALA A 460 9.10 17.96 36.66
C ALA A 460 10.04 18.27 37.84
N ASP A 461 11.07 17.44 38.06
CA ASP A 461 12.01 17.61 39.16
C ASP A 461 12.96 18.81 38.94
N GLY A 462 12.95 19.43 37.76
CA GLY A 462 13.78 20.61 37.44
C GLY A 462 15.28 20.36 37.51
N LEU A 463 15.69 19.08 37.45
CA LEU A 463 17.07 18.64 37.61
C LEU A 463 17.92 18.96 36.38
N GLU A 464 19.25 18.89 36.58
CA GLU A 464 20.27 19.22 35.58
C GLU A 464 19.98 18.61 34.20
N LEU A 465 20.42 19.29 33.12
CA LEU A 465 20.35 18.81 31.73
C LEU A 465 20.86 17.35 31.54
N ARG A 466 21.68 16.86 32.48
CA ARG A 466 22.29 15.53 32.48
C ARG A 466 21.47 14.44 33.19
N HIS A 467 20.31 14.77 33.78
CA HIS A 467 19.46 13.78 34.41
C HIS A 467 19.15 12.64 33.42
N VAL A 468 19.16 11.39 33.89
CA VAL A 468 19.00 10.20 33.05
C VAL A 468 17.80 10.29 32.11
N GLY A 469 16.65 10.77 32.60
CA GLY A 469 15.44 10.90 31.79
C GLY A 469 15.59 11.89 30.63
N ASN A 470 16.43 12.93 30.78
CA ASN A 470 16.71 13.89 29.71
C ASN A 470 17.65 13.32 28.65
N GLN A 471 18.38 12.23 28.97
CA GLN A 471 19.46 11.66 28.15
C GLN A 471 19.20 10.23 27.67
N LEU A 472 18.07 9.65 28.05
CA LEU A 472 17.65 8.30 27.69
C LEU A 472 17.06 8.28 26.28
N THR A 473 17.71 7.54 25.39
CA THR A 473 17.17 7.25 24.06
C THR A 473 16.81 5.77 23.93
N ILE A 474 15.67 5.51 23.29
CA ILE A 474 15.20 4.17 22.94
C ILE A 474 14.98 4.09 21.44
N LEU A 475 15.63 3.10 20.82
CA LEU A 475 15.28 2.62 19.49
C LEU A 475 14.26 1.49 19.66
N TRP A 476 13.13 1.62 18.98
CA TRP A 476 12.03 0.67 18.98
C TRP A 476 11.62 0.39 17.55
N ASP A 477 11.99 -0.77 17.04
CA ASP A 477 11.89 -1.05 15.61
C ASP A 477 10.93 -2.20 15.33
N ASP A 478 9.75 -1.85 14.85
CA ASP A 478 8.66 -2.77 14.53
C ASP A 478 8.66 -3.12 13.03
N PRO A 479 8.98 -4.37 12.63
CA PRO A 479 9.04 -4.76 11.23
C PRO A 479 7.68 -4.74 10.52
N GLU A 480 6.58 -4.72 11.28
CA GLU A 480 5.22 -4.69 10.75
C GLU A 480 4.78 -3.25 10.39
N ARG A 481 5.52 -2.23 10.86
CA ARG A 481 5.27 -0.80 10.58
C ARG A 481 6.27 -0.23 9.59
N MET A 482 6.23 -0.72 8.35
CA MET A 482 7.09 -0.26 7.26
C MET A 482 6.49 0.97 6.57
N VAL A 483 7.27 2.03 6.42
CA VAL A 483 7.01 3.14 5.49
C VAL A 483 7.99 3.05 4.33
N ILE A 484 7.49 2.98 3.09
CA ILE A 484 8.36 2.75 1.92
C ILE A 484 9.20 4.02 1.67
N PRO A 485 10.54 3.96 1.69
CA PRO A 485 11.36 5.08 1.24
C PRO A 485 11.28 5.17 -0.29
N GLU A 486 10.85 6.29 -0.84
CA GLU A 486 11.12 6.58 -2.26
C GLU A 486 12.62 6.82 -2.45
N GLY A 487 13.21 6.22 -3.49
CA GLY A 487 14.40 6.81 -4.13
C GLY A 487 15.77 6.16 -3.93
N VAL A 488 15.91 4.84 -3.83
CA VAL A 488 17.20 4.19 -4.16
C VAL A 488 16.94 3.05 -5.15
N PRO A 489 17.45 3.12 -6.40
CA PRO A 489 17.42 1.97 -7.29
C PRO A 489 18.18 0.82 -6.63
N ALA A 490 17.59 -0.37 -6.62
CA ALA A 490 18.35 -1.57 -6.34
C ALA A 490 19.47 -1.67 -7.39
N ALA A 491 20.72 -1.55 -6.94
CA ALA A 491 21.90 -1.83 -7.75
C ALA A 491 22.06 -3.34 -7.96
#